data_AF-A0A2E1B3C0-F1
#
_entry.id   AF-A0A2E1B3C0-F1
#
_cell.length_a   1.000
_cell.length_b   1.000
_cell.length_c   1.000
_cell.angle_alpha   90.00
_cell.angle_beta   90.00
_cell.angle_gamma   90.00
#
_symmetry.space_group_name_H-M   'P 1'
#
loop_
_entity.id
_entity.type
_entity.pdbx_description
1 polymer ?
#
loop_
_entity_poly.entity_id
_entity_poly.type
_entity_poly.pdbx_seq_one_letter_code
_entity_poly.pdbx_strand_id
1 'polypeptide(L)' 'MENIRSVVMAIVGLAAVAFVTVFAFSVGLALVGVLAVLTVARVVAGKLNRAPVPVRTRDCRRKDGMRVWDDGKGKIIDL' A
#
# COMPACT_ATOMS: atom_id res chain seq x y z
N MET A 1 56.79 -12.77 -4.72
CA MET A 1 55.71 -11.96 -5.34
C MET A 1 54.30 -12.50 -5.04
N GLU A 2 54.15 -13.67 -4.42
CA GLU A 2 52.82 -14.25 -4.09
C GLU A 2 52.03 -13.51 -3.01
N ASN A 3 52.69 -13.01 -1.96
CA ASN A 3 51.98 -12.32 -0.86
C ASN A 3 51.30 -11.02 -1.29
N ILE A 4 51.86 -10.29 -2.24
CA ILE A 4 51.24 -9.05 -2.75
C ILE A 4 50.01 -9.39 -3.58
N ARG A 5 50.08 -10.44 -4.41
CA ARG A 5 48.94 -10.91 -5.19
C ARG A 5 47.79 -11.40 -4.32
N SER A 6 48.07 -12.12 -3.23
CA SER A 6 47.01 -12.60 -2.32
C SER A 6 46.34 -11.45 -1.57
N VAL A 7 47.11 -10.45 -1.12
CA VAL A 7 46.57 -9.24 -0.47
C VAL A 7 45.70 -8.43 -1.44
N VAL A 8 46.16 -8.24 -2.69
CA VAL A 8 45.36 -7.56 -3.71
C VAL A 8 44.05 -8.32 -3.99
N MET A 9 44.11 -9.65 -4.15
CA MET A 9 42.91 -10.49 -4.33
C MET A 9 41.93 -10.37 -3.15
N ALA A 10 42.43 -10.35 -1.91
CA ALA A 10 41.59 -10.18 -0.72
C ALA A 10 40.91 -8.80 -0.69
N ILE A 11 41.65 -7.74 -1.03
CA ILE A 11 41.09 -6.38 -1.12
C ILE A 11 40.02 -6.29 -2.22
N VAL A 12 40.27 -6.88 -3.39
CA VAL A 12 39.27 -6.92 -4.48
C VAL A 12 38.02 -7.68 -4.04
N GLY A 13 38.18 -8.82 -3.37
CA GLY A 13 37.04 -9.57 -2.84
C GLY A 13 36.23 -8.76 -1.83
N LEU A 14 36.89 -8.08 -0.91
CA LEU A 14 36.23 -7.24 0.09
C LEU A 14 35.54 -6.03 -0.54
N ALA A 15 36.17 -5.41 -1.54
CA ALA A 15 35.58 -4.33 -2.32
C ALA A 15 34.34 -4.79 -3.08
N ALA A 16 34.36 -5.98 -3.68
CA ALA A 16 33.21 -6.54 -4.38
C ALA A 16 32.01 -6.76 -3.44
N VAL A 17 32.25 -7.32 -2.24
CA VAL A 17 31.21 -7.50 -1.22
C VAL A 17 30.63 -6.14 -0.80
N ALA A 18 31.50 -5.18 -0.47
CA ALA A 18 31.05 -3.84 -0.10
C ALA A 18 30.20 -3.19 -1.21
N PHE A 19 30.61 -3.34 -2.46
CA PHE A 19 29.89 -2.80 -3.61
C PHE A 19 28.49 -3.41 -3.75
N VAL A 20 28.37 -4.73 -3.64
CA VAL A 20 27.08 -5.43 -3.68
C VAL A 20 26.19 -5.01 -2.51
N THR A 21 26.75 -4.86 -1.31
CA THR A 21 26.00 -4.40 -0.13
C THR A 21 25.44 -2.99 -0.32
N VAL A 22 26.28 -2.04 -0.77
CA VAL A 22 25.83 -0.66 -1.02
C VAL A 22 24.80 -0.61 -2.14
N PHE A 23 24.99 -1.41 -3.19
CA PHE A 23 24.03 -1.50 -4.29
C PHE A 23 22.67 -2.01 -3.81
N ALA A 24 22.64 -3.13 -3.07
CA ALA A 24 21.41 -3.68 -2.50
C ALA A 24 20.74 -2.68 -1.55
N PHE A 25 21.53 -2.00 -0.71
CA PHE A 25 21.03 -0.95 0.17
C PHE A 25 20.41 0.22 -0.60
N SER A 26 21.04 0.66 -1.69
CA SER A 26 20.53 1.73 -2.55
C SER A 26 19.18 1.36 -3.18
N VAL A 27 19.02 0.12 -3.64
CA VAL A 27 17.74 -0.36 -4.18
C VAL A 27 16.67 -0.39 -3.09
N GLY A 28 17.00 -0.90 -1.91
CA GLY A 28 16.09 -0.89 -0.77
C GLY A 28 15.68 0.53 -0.36
N LEU A 29 16.64 1.46 -0.30
CA LEU A 29 16.40 2.85 0.04
C LEU A 29 15.52 3.55 -1.01
N ALA A 30 15.70 3.24 -2.29
CA ALA A 30 14.85 3.76 -3.36
C ALA A 30 13.38 3.28 -3.19
N LEU A 31 13.16 2.00 -2.88
CA LEU A 31 11.83 1.46 -2.63
C LEU A 31 11.17 2.10 -1.40
N VAL A 32 11.92 2.23 -0.31
CA VAL A 32 11.45 2.94 0.90
C VAL A 32 11.12 4.38 0.59
N GLY A 33 11.95 5.06 -0.21
CA GLY A 33 11.71 6.43 -0.66
C GLY A 33 10.42 6.57 -1.47
N VAL A 34 10.17 5.69 -2.45
CA VAL A 34 8.93 5.70 -3.22
C VAL A 34 7.71 5.46 -2.33
N LEU A 35 7.77 4.48 -1.43
CA LEU A 35 6.69 4.20 -0.48
C LEU A 35 6.45 5.40 0.47
N ALA A 36 7.51 6.05 0.93
CA ALA A 36 7.41 7.25 1.76
C ALA A 36 6.73 8.40 1.01
N VAL A 37 7.11 8.66 -0.25
CA VAL A 37 6.46 9.69 -1.08
C VAL A 37 5.00 9.36 -1.32
N LEU A 38 4.67 8.11 -1.64
CA LEU A 38 3.28 7.68 -1.86
C LEU A 38 2.43 7.82 -0.61
N THR A 39 2.94 7.42 0.56
CA THR A 39 2.21 7.53 1.83
C THR A 39 1.98 9.00 2.20
N VAL A 40 3.00 9.86 2.07
CA VAL A 40 2.85 11.30 2.27
C VAL A 40 1.83 11.88 1.29
N ALA A 41 1.90 11.54 0.00
CA ALA A 41 0.95 11.97 -1.01
C ALA A 41 -0.49 11.53 -0.69
N ARG A 42 -0.69 10.30 -0.20
CA ARG A 42 -1.99 9.80 0.24
C ARG A 42 -2.54 10.56 1.44
N VAL A 43 -1.71 10.86 2.43
CA VAL A 43 -2.11 11.64 3.61
C VAL A 43 -2.48 13.06 3.21
N VAL A 44 -1.67 13.69 2.35
CA VAL A 44 -1.94 15.04 1.81
C VAL A 44 -3.23 15.04 0.99
N ALA A 45 -3.41 14.07 0.09
CA ALA A 45 -4.61 13.92 -0.71
C ALA A 45 -5.86 13.65 0.15
N GLY A 46 -5.75 12.85 1.22
CA GLY A 46 -6.85 12.61 2.16
C GLY A 46 -7.22 13.84 2.98
N LYS A 47 -6.25 14.72 3.28
CA LYS A 47 -6.52 16.02 3.91
C LYS A 47 -7.17 17.03 2.96
N LEU A 48 -6.81 16.99 1.67
CA LEU A 48 -7.35 17.88 0.63
C LEU A 48 -8.73 17.43 0.14
N ASN A 49 -8.96 16.12 0.04
CA ASN A 49 -10.28 15.56 -0.20
C ASN A 49 -11.11 15.71 1.06
N ARG A 50 -11.79 16.86 1.18
CA ARG A 50 -12.98 17.03 2.03
C ARG A 50 -13.82 15.75 1.92
N ALA A 51 -14.13 15.19 3.09
CA ALA A 51 -14.86 13.95 3.35
C ALA A 51 -15.65 13.43 2.13
N PRO A 52 -15.50 12.14 1.74
CA PRO A 52 -16.35 11.56 0.72
C PRO A 52 -17.79 11.78 1.17
N VAL A 53 -18.47 12.75 0.56
CA VAL A 53 -19.88 13.01 0.84
C VAL A 53 -20.56 11.72 0.41
N PRO A 54 -21.09 10.91 1.35
CA PRO A 54 -21.79 9.72 0.94
C PRO A 54 -22.97 10.22 0.12
N VAL A 55 -22.91 10.00 -1.19
CA VAL A 55 -24.04 10.27 -2.06
C VAL A 55 -25.13 9.34 -1.57
N ARG A 56 -26.06 9.87 -0.77
CA ARG A 56 -27.25 9.15 -0.36
C ARG A 56 -28.05 8.91 -1.63
N THR A 57 -27.84 7.74 -2.25
CA THR A 57 -28.69 7.29 -3.34
C THR A 57 -30.11 7.25 -2.82
N ARG A 58 -31.03 7.81 -3.60
CA ARG A 58 -32.46 7.95 -3.25
C ARG A 58 -33.12 6.62 -2.86
N ASP A 59 -32.49 5.50 -3.24
CA ASP A 59 -32.91 4.13 -2.93
C ASP A 59 -32.85 3.78 -1.44
N CYS A 60 -31.96 4.39 -0.65
CA CYS A 60 -31.94 4.14 0.80
C CYS A 60 -33.20 4.66 1.48
N ARG A 61 -33.76 5.80 1.05
CA ARG A 61 -35.02 6.34 1.60
C ARG A 61 -36.23 5.47 1.24
N ARG A 62 -36.20 4.80 0.09
CA ARG A 62 -37.29 3.91 -0.36
C ARG A 62 -37.29 2.58 0.39
N LYS A 63 -36.13 2.10 0.85
CA LYS A 63 -35.99 0.89 1.66
C LYS A 63 -36.42 1.05 3.12
N ASP A 64 -36.37 2.24 3.69
CA ASP A 64 -36.81 2.48 5.08
C ASP A 64 -38.34 2.38 5.26
N GLY A 65 -39.13 2.52 4.18
CA GLY A 65 -40.58 2.31 4.20
C GLY A 65 -41.01 0.89 3.80
N MET A 66 -40.17 0.17 3.06
CA MET A 66 -40.48 -1.16 2.53
C MET A 66 -40.13 -2.24 3.56
N ARG A 67 -41.10 -2.71 4.35
CA ARG A 67 -40.88 -3.83 5.27
C ARG A 67 -41.32 -5.12 4.61
N VAL A 68 -40.37 -6.05 4.48
CA VAL A 68 -40.61 -7.40 3.97
C VAL A 68 -40.37 -8.39 5.09
N TRP A 69 -41.39 -9.16 5.45
CA TRP A 69 -41.24 -10.29 6.35
C TRP A 69 -42.01 -11.50 5.83
N ASP A 70 -41.64 -12.67 6.33
CA ASP A 70 -42.20 -13.96 5.96
C ASP A 70 -43.04 -14.47 7.14
N ASP A 71 -44.33 -14.71 6.93
CA ASP A 71 -45.24 -15.18 7.97
C ASP A 71 -45.33 -16.71 8.05
N GLY A 72 -44.51 -17.43 7.26
CA GLY A 72 -44.53 -18.89 7.16
C GLY A 72 -45.64 -19.45 6.27
N LYS A 73 -46.53 -18.60 5.75
CA LYS A 73 -47.50 -18.91 4.69
C LYS A 73 -47.21 -18.13 3.39
N GLY A 74 -46.41 -17.07 3.46
CA GLY A 74 -45.91 -16.31 2.33
C GLY A 74 -45.09 -15.08 2.74
N LYS A 75 -44.45 -14.47 1.73
CA LYS A 75 -43.73 -13.19 1.86
C LYS A 75 -44.72 -12.03 1.77
N ILE A 76 -44.77 -11.19 2.80
CA ILE A 76 -45.58 -9.97 2.81
C ILE A 76 -44.67 -8.77 2.58
N ILE A 77 -45.09 -7.89 1.68
CA ILE A 77 -44.38 -6.66 1.32
C ILE A 77 -45.31 -5.49 1.64
N ASP A 78 -44.94 -4.68 2.62
CA ASP A 78 -45.62 -3.44 2.98
C ASP A 78 -44.89 -2.27 2.29
N LEU A 79 -45.61 -1.48 1.48
CA LEU A 79 -45.08 -0.38 0.64
C LEU A 79 -45.53 1.00 1.12
#